data_AF-D0P451-F1
#
_entry.id   AF-D0P451-F1
#
_cell.length_a   1.000
_cell.length_b   1.000
_cell.length_c   1.000
_cell.angle_alpha   90.00
_cell.angle_beta   90.00
_cell.angle_gamma   90.00
#
_symmetry.space_group_name_H-M   'P 1'
#
loop_
_entity.id
_entity.type
_entity.pdbx_description
1 polymer ?
#
loop_
_entity_poly.entity_id
_entity_poly.type
_entity_poly.pdbx_seq_one_letter_code
_entity_poly.pdbx_strand_id
1 'polypeptide(L)'
;MSLAFLSKKSWHTANLRNVEKVWIAEQKHAAEEQKVAELRKNIEEERQLQELRQLQAARGDKSAAMERLDWMYEGPSASREKTAEEYLLGKEYNGEEEKAAKGDVNLSTTTKYGSLVLTKSALPANDAFQRLNEDPMMLIRKRQQAAREQVLKNPVKMKRIKDEVDRLKEDKKARKKAKKAVKKEKKHARKEEKRRLKRKHVYDSGSEASADENEERADYRHKDDLSKRQRGHGRDRERGRSHSRSKSPRSTSESRRKLLDPDGKYGLISKAGAVASRDIDTSSLGPNAKYLEKARQAKRLEEEERRRKLGKSSRGDHCELTDEEKRQMAQQMVEDAKQRDEYIAKRATLKKDELDKREHEASRSNPEFLRHIWMTKAT
;
A
#
# COMPACT_ATOMS: atom_id res chain seq x y z
N MET A 1 20.02 -34.27 23.78
CA MET A 1 20.15 -32.88 23.32
C MET A 1 18.75 -32.34 23.06
N SER A 2 18.34 -31.25 23.73
CA SER A 2 16.94 -30.79 23.68
C SER A 2 16.59 -30.10 22.35
N LEU A 3 15.40 -30.38 21.82
CA LEU A 3 14.83 -29.80 20.59
C LEU A 3 14.51 -28.29 20.71
N ALA A 4 14.92 -27.63 21.79
CA ALA A 4 14.62 -26.24 22.11
C ALA A 4 15.17 -25.23 21.09
N PHE A 5 16.10 -25.63 20.22
CA PHE A 5 16.56 -24.75 19.12
C PHE A 5 15.51 -24.57 18.03
N LEU A 6 14.56 -25.51 17.89
CA LEU A 6 13.52 -25.45 16.85
C LEU A 6 12.52 -24.31 17.10
N SER A 7 12.19 -24.01 18.35
CA SER A 7 11.28 -22.90 18.69
C SER A 7 11.83 -21.51 18.33
N LYS A 8 13.15 -21.39 18.16
CA LYS A 8 13.81 -20.17 17.67
C LYS A 8 13.65 -19.98 16.16
N LYS A 9 13.25 -21.01 15.41
CA LYS A 9 13.02 -20.93 13.97
C LYS A 9 11.68 -20.25 13.68
N SER A 10 11.63 -19.48 12.60
CA SER A 10 10.46 -18.66 12.22
C SER A 10 9.23 -19.46 11.78
N TRP A 11 9.42 -20.71 11.35
CA TRP A 11 8.35 -21.59 10.87
C TRP A 11 7.81 -22.55 11.92
N HIS A 12 8.46 -22.64 13.09
CA HIS A 12 8.08 -23.61 14.11
C HIS A 12 6.80 -23.16 14.84
N THR A 13 5.87 -24.07 15.09
CA THR A 13 4.55 -23.78 15.69
C THR A 13 4.66 -23.23 17.11
N ALA A 14 5.57 -23.80 17.92
CA ALA A 14 5.84 -23.33 19.28
C ALA A 14 6.58 -21.97 19.38
N ASN A 15 6.87 -21.31 18.26
CA ASN A 15 7.40 -19.95 18.29
C ASN A 15 6.30 -18.99 18.76
N LEU A 16 6.56 -18.19 19.80
CA LEU A 16 5.60 -17.22 20.37
C LEU A 16 4.88 -16.37 19.30
N ARG A 17 5.61 -15.94 18.26
CA ARG A 17 5.03 -15.13 17.16
C ARG A 17 4.05 -15.91 16.29
N ASN A 18 4.24 -17.22 16.16
CA ASN A 18 3.34 -18.07 15.39
C ASN A 18 2.13 -18.46 16.24
N VAL A 19 2.33 -18.75 17.54
CA VAL A 19 1.24 -18.94 18.49
C VAL A 19 0.33 -17.72 18.52
N GLU A 20 0.89 -16.51 18.58
CA GLU A 20 0.11 -15.26 18.54
C GLU A 20 -0.70 -15.12 17.23
N LYS A 21 -0.10 -15.44 16.08
CA LYS A 21 -0.82 -15.40 14.79
C LYS A 21 -1.97 -16.41 14.73
N VAL A 22 -1.74 -17.62 15.22
CA VAL A 22 -2.77 -18.67 15.28
C VAL A 22 -3.89 -18.21 16.22
N TRP A 23 -3.55 -17.69 17.40
CA TRP A 23 -4.54 -17.16 18.35
C TRP A 23 -5.39 -16.03 17.76
N ILE A 24 -4.77 -15.08 17.04
CA ILE A 24 -5.52 -14.01 16.34
C ILE A 24 -6.42 -14.60 15.23
N ALA A 25 -5.96 -15.62 14.51
CA ALA A 25 -6.75 -16.28 13.48
C ALA A 25 -7.94 -17.04 14.08
N GLU A 26 -7.73 -17.78 15.16
CA GLU A 26 -8.77 -18.48 15.92
C GLU A 26 -9.80 -17.50 16.49
N GLN A 27 -9.36 -16.37 17.06
CA GLN A 27 -10.27 -15.36 17.57
C GLN A 27 -11.13 -14.73 16.46
N LYS A 28 -10.55 -14.49 15.29
CA LYS A 28 -11.31 -14.01 14.12
C LYS A 28 -12.29 -15.05 13.62
N HIS A 29 -11.85 -16.30 13.51
CA HIS A 29 -12.71 -17.41 13.10
C HIS A 29 -13.90 -17.58 14.05
N ALA A 30 -13.66 -17.56 15.36
CA ALA A 30 -14.73 -17.64 16.36
C ALA A 30 -15.73 -16.49 16.23
N ALA A 31 -15.27 -15.26 15.96
CA ALA A 31 -16.15 -14.12 15.73
C ALA A 31 -16.95 -14.23 14.42
N GLU A 32 -16.38 -14.84 13.37
CA GLU A 32 -17.07 -15.12 12.13
C GLU A 32 -18.11 -16.25 12.30
N GLU A 33 -17.78 -17.31 13.02
CA GLU A 33 -18.70 -18.40 13.35
C GLU A 33 -19.89 -17.92 14.17
N GLN A 34 -19.68 -17.03 15.14
CA GLN A 34 -20.77 -16.40 15.90
C GLN A 34 -21.72 -15.63 14.99
N LYS A 35 -21.20 -14.79 14.08
CA LYS A 35 -22.01 -14.05 13.11
C LYS A 35 -22.77 -14.99 12.16
N VAL A 36 -22.13 -16.05 11.70
CA VAL A 36 -22.77 -17.04 10.83
C VAL A 36 -23.86 -17.80 11.60
N ALA A 37 -23.67 -18.11 12.88
CA ALA A 37 -24.68 -18.74 13.72
C ALA A 37 -25.88 -17.82 13.95
N GLU A 38 -25.66 -16.53 14.21
CA GLU A 38 -26.72 -15.51 14.30
C GLU A 38 -27.51 -15.42 12.99
N LEU A 39 -26.83 -15.34 11.84
CA LEU A 39 -27.50 -15.30 10.53
C LEU A 39 -28.31 -16.58 10.25
N ARG A 40 -27.76 -17.75 10.60
CA ARG A 40 -28.49 -19.02 10.49
C ARG A 40 -29.75 -19.03 11.36
N LYS A 41 -29.66 -18.49 12.58
CA LYS A 41 -30.81 -18.36 13.48
C LYS A 41 -31.88 -17.45 12.86
N ASN A 42 -31.49 -16.30 12.31
CA ASN A 42 -32.43 -15.39 11.66
C ASN A 42 -33.12 -16.04 10.46
N ILE A 43 -32.39 -16.79 9.62
CA ILE A 43 -32.97 -17.52 8.48
C ILE A 43 -33.97 -18.58 8.95
N GLU A 44 -33.67 -19.29 10.04
CA GLU A 44 -34.59 -20.28 10.60
C GLU A 44 -35.84 -19.62 11.18
N GLU A 45 -35.70 -18.49 11.86
CA GLU A 45 -36.82 -17.68 12.35
C GLU A 45 -37.70 -17.17 11.20
N GLU A 46 -37.09 -16.66 10.12
CA GLU A 46 -37.79 -16.27 8.89
C GLU A 46 -38.54 -17.45 8.24
N ARG A 47 -37.91 -18.62 8.20
CA ARG A 47 -38.52 -19.85 7.66
C ARG A 47 -39.73 -20.28 8.49
N GLN A 48 -39.64 -20.22 9.82
CA GLN A 48 -40.76 -20.53 10.72
C GLN A 48 -41.93 -19.56 10.51
N LEU A 49 -41.64 -18.25 10.38
CA LEU A 49 -42.66 -17.25 10.07
C LEU A 49 -43.31 -17.50 8.71
N GLN A 50 -42.52 -17.86 7.70
CA GLN A 50 -43.02 -18.20 6.38
C GLN A 50 -43.93 -19.44 6.42
N GLU A 51 -43.57 -20.48 7.17
CA GLU A 51 -44.39 -21.68 7.34
C GLU A 51 -45.72 -21.36 8.03
N LEU A 52 -45.70 -20.55 9.10
CA LEU A 52 -46.92 -20.09 9.76
C LEU A 52 -47.82 -19.29 8.81
N ARG A 53 -47.24 -18.42 7.99
CA ARG A 53 -47.98 -17.64 6.97
C ARG A 53 -48.61 -18.55 5.91
N GLN A 54 -47.89 -19.57 5.46
CA GLN A 54 -48.43 -20.57 4.53
C GLN A 54 -49.60 -21.34 5.15
N LEU A 55 -49.50 -21.74 6.43
CA LEU A 55 -50.59 -22.40 7.15
C LEU A 55 -51.83 -21.49 7.34
N GLN A 56 -51.63 -20.20 7.62
CA GLN A 56 -52.72 -19.21 7.70
C GLN A 56 -53.39 -19.00 6.35
N ALA A 57 -52.60 -18.88 5.28
CA ALA A 57 -53.13 -18.79 3.91
C ALA A 57 -53.94 -20.03 3.54
N ALA A 58 -53.47 -21.23 3.89
CA ALA A 58 -54.19 -22.48 3.67
C ALA A 58 -55.50 -22.57 4.47
N ARG A 59 -55.58 -21.93 5.64
CA ARG A 59 -56.84 -21.78 6.42
C ARG A 59 -57.81 -20.75 5.84
N GLY A 60 -57.41 -19.95 4.86
CA GLY A 60 -58.28 -19.02 4.14
C GLY A 60 -58.07 -17.53 4.45
N ASP A 61 -57.03 -17.17 5.22
CA ASP A 61 -56.71 -15.76 5.50
C ASP A 61 -56.09 -15.09 4.27
N LYS A 62 -56.91 -14.32 3.53
CA LYS A 62 -56.52 -13.63 2.29
C LYS A 62 -55.37 -12.63 2.49
N SER A 63 -55.21 -12.10 3.70
CA SER A 63 -54.13 -11.17 4.06
C SER A 63 -52.76 -11.86 4.17
N ALA A 64 -52.73 -13.12 4.60
CA ALA A 64 -51.52 -13.94 4.67
C ALA A 64 -51.13 -14.49 3.29
N ALA A 65 -52.12 -14.78 2.44
CA ALA A 65 -51.94 -15.26 1.08
C ALA A 65 -51.34 -14.20 0.12
N MET A 66 -51.56 -12.91 0.38
CA MET A 66 -50.89 -11.85 -0.37
C MET A 66 -49.44 -11.75 0.10
N GLU A 67 -48.50 -12.25 -0.69
CA GLU A 67 -47.05 -12.17 -0.45
C GLU A 67 -46.60 -10.70 -0.54
N ARG A 68 -46.89 -9.93 0.51
CA ARG A 68 -46.37 -8.57 0.69
C ARG A 68 -44.86 -8.67 0.88
N LEU A 69 -44.13 -7.85 0.13
CA LEU A 69 -42.68 -7.67 0.27
C LEU A 69 -42.38 -6.93 1.58
N ASP A 70 -42.27 -7.67 2.68
CA ASP A 70 -42.03 -7.08 4.01
C ASP A 70 -40.68 -6.33 4.05
N TRP A 71 -39.67 -6.75 3.29
CA TRP A 71 -38.40 -6.01 3.15
C TRP A 71 -38.57 -4.58 2.60
N MET A 72 -39.64 -4.31 1.84
CA MET A 72 -39.95 -2.98 1.30
C MET A 72 -40.67 -2.10 2.34
N TYR A 73 -41.43 -2.71 3.25
CA TYR A 73 -42.26 -2.01 4.23
C TYR A 73 -41.62 -1.93 5.62
N GLU A 74 -40.70 -2.81 6.01
CA GLU A 74 -39.99 -2.81 7.30
C GLU A 74 -38.82 -1.81 7.40
N GLY A 75 -38.67 -0.92 6.41
CA GLY A 75 -37.71 0.18 6.51
C GLY A 75 -37.98 1.12 7.70
N PRO A 76 -37.11 2.10 7.98
CA PRO A 76 -37.23 3.01 9.14
C PRO A 76 -38.59 3.72 9.28
N SER A 77 -39.36 3.78 8.20
CA SER A 77 -40.74 4.26 8.12
C SER A 77 -41.74 3.37 8.90
N ALA A 78 -41.61 2.04 8.88
CA ALA A 78 -42.52 1.12 9.57
C ALA A 78 -42.42 1.23 11.09
N SER A 79 -41.22 1.50 11.62
CA SER A 79 -41.04 1.74 13.05
C SER A 79 -41.76 3.02 13.51
N ARG A 80 -41.93 3.99 12.61
CA ARG A 80 -42.72 5.20 12.84
C ARG A 80 -44.23 4.94 12.76
N GLU A 81 -44.67 3.99 11.95
CA GLU A 81 -46.08 3.60 11.88
C GLU A 81 -46.52 2.84 13.14
N LYS A 82 -45.69 1.92 13.67
CA LYS A 82 -45.97 1.23 14.94
C LYS A 82 -46.10 2.19 16.12
N THR A 83 -45.22 3.19 16.22
CA THR A 83 -45.29 4.23 17.26
C THR A 83 -46.47 5.19 17.06
N ALA A 84 -46.91 5.42 15.82
CA ALA A 84 -48.10 6.22 15.53
C ALA A 84 -49.40 5.48 15.88
N GLU A 85 -49.51 4.19 15.56
CA GLU A 85 -50.69 3.36 15.89
C GLU A 85 -50.84 3.19 17.41
N GLU A 86 -49.75 3.03 18.15
CA GLU A 86 -49.77 2.98 19.62
C GLU A 86 -50.20 4.31 20.26
N TYR A 87 -49.84 5.44 19.64
CA TYR A 87 -50.29 6.77 20.06
C TYR A 87 -51.79 6.98 19.78
N LEU A 88 -52.30 6.50 18.65
CA LEU A 88 -53.73 6.49 18.36
C LEU A 88 -54.53 5.59 19.33
N LEU A 89 -53.88 4.54 19.87
CA LEU A 89 -54.46 3.67 20.90
C LEU A 89 -54.40 4.27 22.32
N GLY A 90 -53.92 5.52 22.46
CA GLY A 90 -53.92 6.26 23.72
C GLY A 90 -52.72 6.01 24.64
N LYS A 91 -51.65 5.35 24.17
CA LYS A 91 -50.38 5.30 24.91
C LYS A 91 -49.63 6.62 24.77
N GLU A 92 -49.07 7.09 25.87
CA GLU A 92 -48.40 8.39 25.94
C GLU A 92 -47.12 8.39 25.09
N TYR A 93 -46.97 9.41 24.24
CA TYR A 93 -45.82 9.56 23.35
C TYR A 93 -44.58 9.97 24.16
N ASN A 94 -43.72 9.00 24.47
CA ASN A 94 -42.42 9.26 25.07
C ASN A 94 -41.43 9.64 23.97
N GLY A 95 -41.23 10.94 23.76
CA GLY A 95 -40.30 11.50 22.77
C GLY A 95 -38.80 11.21 23.01
N GLU A 96 -38.45 10.24 23.85
CA GLU A 96 -37.06 9.82 24.11
C GLU A 96 -36.47 8.98 22.97
N GLU A 97 -37.27 8.17 22.28
CA GLU A 97 -36.81 7.41 21.11
C GLU A 97 -36.39 8.33 19.95
N GLU A 98 -37.05 9.49 19.83
CA GLU A 98 -36.68 10.51 18.85
C GLU A 98 -35.32 11.17 19.22
N LYS A 99 -34.95 11.21 20.50
CA LYS A 99 -33.66 11.78 20.94
C LYS A 99 -32.48 10.81 20.82
N ALA A 100 -32.74 9.51 20.93
CA ALA A 100 -31.73 8.50 20.62
C ALA A 100 -31.41 8.45 19.11
N ALA A 101 -32.42 8.66 18.24
CA ALA A 101 -32.23 8.73 16.79
C ALA A 101 -31.72 10.09 16.28
N LYS A 102 -31.91 11.18 17.03
CA LYS A 102 -31.38 12.52 16.71
C LYS A 102 -29.88 12.70 16.98
N GLY A 103 -29.20 11.68 17.53
CA GLY A 103 -27.75 11.70 17.75
C GLY A 103 -26.93 11.72 16.46
N ASP A 104 -27.38 11.06 15.38
CA ASP A 104 -26.51 10.79 14.22
C ASP A 104 -27.17 10.95 12.83
N VAL A 105 -28.42 11.40 12.74
CA VAL A 105 -29.11 11.55 11.44
C VAL A 105 -29.65 12.97 11.28
N ASN A 106 -29.02 13.72 10.38
CA ASN A 106 -29.47 15.02 9.93
C ASN A 106 -30.92 14.91 9.41
N LEU A 107 -31.88 15.33 10.23
CA LEU A 107 -33.32 15.36 9.97
C LEU A 107 -33.74 16.21 8.75
N SER A 108 -32.80 16.83 8.03
CA SER A 108 -33.09 17.64 6.85
C SER A 108 -33.11 16.84 5.53
N THR A 109 -32.66 15.58 5.51
CA THR A 109 -32.65 14.75 4.27
C THR A 109 -33.79 13.75 4.16
N THR A 110 -34.54 13.47 5.23
CA THR A 110 -35.59 12.42 5.23
C THR A 110 -37.00 12.92 4.96
N THR A 111 -37.27 14.22 5.09
CA THR A 111 -38.61 14.79 4.77
C THR A 111 -38.87 14.94 3.27
N LYS A 112 -37.92 14.57 2.40
CA LYS A 112 -38.04 14.74 0.93
C LYS A 112 -38.72 13.57 0.21
N TYR A 113 -38.84 12.40 0.82
CA TYR A 113 -39.37 11.21 0.14
C TYR A 113 -40.92 11.12 0.15
N GLY A 114 -41.60 11.95 0.95
CA GLY A 114 -43.07 12.12 0.92
C GLY A 114 -43.57 13.31 0.08
N SER A 115 -42.66 14.15 -0.44
CA SER A 115 -43.00 15.37 -1.20
C SER A 115 -42.39 15.37 -2.62
N LEU A 116 -41.94 14.21 -3.11
CA LEU A 116 -41.39 14.10 -4.46
C LEU A 116 -42.48 13.99 -5.54
N VAL A 117 -43.71 13.62 -5.17
CA VAL A 117 -44.82 13.49 -6.12
C VAL A 117 -45.64 14.78 -6.26
N LEU A 118 -45.51 15.74 -5.33
CA LEU A 118 -46.34 16.96 -5.31
C LEU A 118 -45.58 18.28 -5.57
N THR A 119 -44.25 18.27 -5.72
CA THR A 119 -43.47 19.50 -5.98
C THR A 119 -42.76 19.46 -7.34
N LYS A 120 -43.52 19.28 -8.42
CA LYS A 120 -43.07 19.45 -9.83
C LYS A 120 -42.71 20.90 -10.21
N SER A 121 -42.25 21.72 -9.25
CA SER A 121 -41.90 23.13 -9.48
C SER A 121 -40.85 23.63 -8.49
N ALA A 122 -39.70 22.94 -8.38
CA ALA A 122 -38.50 23.59 -7.88
C ALA A 122 -37.82 24.31 -9.05
N LEU A 123 -37.67 25.64 -8.94
CA LEU A 123 -37.00 26.48 -9.93
C LEU A 123 -35.61 25.90 -10.29
N PRO A 124 -35.13 26.02 -11.54
CA PRO A 124 -33.88 25.39 -12.02
C PRO A 124 -32.62 25.75 -11.19
N ALA A 125 -32.61 26.89 -10.50
CA ALA A 125 -31.54 27.27 -9.58
C ALA A 125 -31.46 26.38 -8.32
N ASN A 126 -32.60 25.91 -7.82
CA ASN A 126 -32.67 25.08 -6.61
C ASN A 126 -32.33 23.61 -6.93
N ASP A 127 -32.67 23.16 -8.14
CA ASP A 127 -32.32 21.84 -8.67
C ASP A 127 -30.80 21.70 -8.88
N ALA A 128 -30.12 22.74 -9.41
CA ALA A 128 -28.67 22.76 -9.53
C ALA A 128 -27.95 22.74 -8.17
N PHE A 129 -28.47 23.47 -7.18
CA PHE A 129 -27.93 23.49 -5.82
C PHE A 129 -28.12 22.15 -5.11
N GLN A 130 -29.26 21.48 -5.30
CA GLN A 130 -29.51 20.14 -4.75
C GLN A 130 -28.60 19.11 -5.41
N ARG A 131 -28.47 19.10 -6.75
CA ARG A 131 -27.55 18.20 -7.47
C ARG A 131 -26.10 18.31 -6.98
N LEU A 132 -25.60 19.53 -6.76
CA LEU A 132 -24.24 19.75 -6.25
C LEU A 132 -24.07 19.36 -4.78
N ASN A 133 -25.12 19.44 -3.97
CA ASN A 133 -25.05 19.16 -2.53
C ASN A 133 -25.37 17.71 -2.18
N GLU A 134 -26.18 17.05 -3.01
CA GLU A 134 -26.60 15.66 -2.89
C GLU A 134 -25.68 14.73 -3.71
N ASP A 135 -24.71 15.27 -4.44
CA ASP A 135 -23.62 14.48 -5.03
C ASP A 135 -22.85 13.70 -3.94
N PRO A 136 -22.73 12.36 -4.05
CA PRO A 136 -22.03 11.52 -3.07
C PRO A 136 -20.58 11.97 -2.83
N MET A 137 -19.89 12.49 -3.85
CA MET A 137 -18.51 12.98 -3.70
C MET A 137 -18.44 14.26 -2.85
N MET A 138 -19.39 15.17 -3.04
CA MET A 138 -19.50 16.38 -2.23
C MET A 138 -19.90 16.07 -0.79
N LEU A 139 -20.75 15.06 -0.58
CA LEU A 139 -21.12 14.59 0.76
C LEU A 139 -19.90 14.02 1.50
N ILE A 140 -19.09 13.19 0.83
CA ILE A 140 -17.85 12.66 1.39
C ILE A 140 -16.89 13.80 1.75
N ARG A 141 -16.74 14.81 0.88
CA ARG A 141 -15.88 15.98 1.12
C ARG A 141 -16.34 16.79 2.33
N LYS A 142 -17.64 17.06 2.46
CA LYS A 142 -18.22 17.76 3.62
C LYS A 142 -18.00 16.96 4.91
N ARG A 143 -18.21 15.64 4.88
CA ARG A 143 -17.94 14.76 6.03
C ARG A 143 -16.48 14.76 6.44
N GLN A 144 -15.56 14.76 5.47
CA GLN A 144 -14.12 14.87 5.73
C GLN A 144 -13.74 16.22 6.36
N GLN A 145 -14.33 17.33 5.87
CA GLN A 145 -14.13 18.66 6.45
C GLN A 145 -14.65 18.73 7.89
N ALA A 146 -15.87 18.26 8.14
CA ALA A 146 -16.46 18.21 9.48
C ALA A 146 -15.62 17.36 10.45
N ALA A 147 -15.15 16.18 10.03
CA ALA A 147 -14.27 15.36 10.85
C ALA A 147 -12.93 16.07 11.17
N ARG A 148 -12.36 16.79 10.21
CA ARG A 148 -11.15 17.61 10.43
C ARG A 148 -11.41 18.72 11.44
N GLU A 149 -12.53 19.43 11.30
CA GLU A 149 -12.95 20.48 12.24
C GLU A 149 -13.20 19.93 13.64
N GLN A 150 -13.81 18.75 13.78
CA GLN A 150 -13.99 18.09 15.08
C GLN A 150 -12.66 17.76 15.75
N VAL A 151 -11.66 17.31 14.98
CA VAL A 151 -10.30 17.08 15.50
C VAL A 151 -9.65 18.40 15.92
N LEU A 152 -9.78 19.46 15.11
CA LEU A 152 -9.24 20.79 15.41
C LEU A 152 -9.91 21.42 16.66
N LYS A 153 -11.23 21.26 16.79
CA LYS A 153 -12.03 21.77 17.91
C LYS A 153 -11.72 21.04 19.21
N ASN A 154 -11.23 19.80 19.15
CA ASN A 154 -10.83 19.04 20.33
C ASN A 154 -9.37 19.39 20.75
N PRO A 155 -9.16 20.16 21.83
CA PRO A 155 -7.82 20.60 22.22
C PRO A 155 -6.91 19.45 22.68
N VAL A 156 -7.46 18.36 23.22
CA VAL A 156 -6.68 17.19 23.66
C VAL A 156 -6.14 16.43 22.45
N LYS A 157 -6.98 16.19 21.43
CA LYS A 157 -6.54 15.56 20.17
C LYS A 157 -5.51 16.43 19.45
N MET A 158 -5.71 17.76 19.43
CA MET A 158 -4.74 18.68 18.83
C MET A 158 -3.39 18.72 19.54
N LYS A 159 -3.35 18.66 20.87
CA LYS A 159 -2.10 18.55 21.63
C LYS A 159 -1.36 17.26 21.28
N ARG A 160 -2.05 16.11 21.32
CA ARG A 160 -1.45 14.81 20.94
C ARG A 160 -0.86 14.82 19.53
N ILE A 161 -1.59 15.40 18.57
CA ILE A 161 -1.11 15.53 17.18
C ILE A 161 0.13 16.43 17.10
N LYS A 162 0.15 17.56 17.81
CA LYS A 162 1.32 18.46 17.86
C LYS A 162 2.54 17.75 18.44
N ASP A 163 2.38 17.07 19.57
CA ASP A 163 3.46 16.35 20.25
C ASP A 163 4.06 15.26 19.34
N GLU A 164 3.20 14.51 18.65
CA GLU A 164 3.64 13.48 17.70
C GLU A 164 4.37 14.07 16.50
N VAL A 165 3.86 15.16 15.93
CA VAL A 165 4.52 15.87 14.82
C VAL A 165 5.89 16.40 15.23
N ASP A 166 6.03 16.91 16.44
CA ASP A 166 7.31 17.42 16.94
C ASP A 166 8.30 16.28 17.24
N ARG A 167 7.84 15.14 17.78
CA ARG A 167 8.64 13.91 17.88
C ARG A 167 9.17 13.46 16.52
N LEU A 168 8.31 13.37 15.50
CA LEU A 168 8.71 12.98 14.15
C LEU A 168 9.72 13.95 13.52
N LYS A 169 9.62 15.26 13.80
CA LYS A 169 10.63 16.24 13.35
C LYS A 169 11.97 16.02 14.04
N GLU A 170 11.98 15.76 15.34
CA GLU A 170 13.21 15.48 16.08
C GLU A 170 13.85 14.17 15.64
N ASP A 171 13.08 13.11 15.42
CA ASP A 171 13.57 11.84 14.87
C ASP A 171 14.17 12.03 13.47
N LYS A 172 13.52 12.84 12.62
CA LYS A 172 14.05 13.18 11.29
C LYS A 172 15.38 13.95 11.38
N LYS A 173 15.51 14.88 12.34
CA LYS A 173 16.76 15.60 12.60
C LYS A 173 17.84 14.66 13.15
N ALA A 174 17.51 13.79 14.10
CA ALA A 174 18.41 12.80 14.68
C ALA A 174 18.92 11.83 13.61
N ARG A 175 18.02 11.28 12.78
CA ARG A 175 18.37 10.42 11.64
C ARG A 175 19.28 11.12 10.63
N LYS A 176 19.06 12.41 10.36
CA LYS A 176 19.94 13.21 9.48
C LYS A 176 21.32 13.42 10.11
N LYS A 177 21.41 13.68 11.42
CA LYS A 177 22.67 13.79 12.16
C LYS A 177 23.42 12.46 12.19
N ALA A 178 22.76 11.35 12.51
CA ALA A 178 23.32 10.00 12.50
C ALA A 178 23.87 9.63 11.11
N LYS A 179 23.10 9.88 10.03
CA LYS A 179 23.57 9.65 8.65
C LYS A 179 24.82 10.48 8.31
N LYS A 180 24.94 11.72 8.81
CA LYS A 180 26.15 12.54 8.64
C LYS A 180 27.33 11.99 9.44
N ALA A 181 27.12 11.53 10.67
CA ALA A 181 28.15 10.94 11.52
C ALA A 181 28.72 9.66 10.89
N VAL A 182 27.86 8.73 10.47
CA VAL A 182 28.25 7.49 9.77
C VAL A 182 29.03 7.79 8.48
N LYS A 183 28.62 8.81 7.70
CA LYS A 183 29.36 9.23 6.49
C LYS A 183 30.75 9.78 6.84
N LYS A 184 30.89 10.52 7.95
CA LYS A 184 32.17 11.07 8.42
C LYS A 184 33.08 9.93 8.89
N GLU A 185 32.57 9.01 9.70
CA GLU A 185 33.29 7.83 10.19
C GLU A 185 33.80 6.94 9.05
N LYS A 186 32.95 6.62 8.07
CA LYS A 186 33.36 5.87 6.87
C LYS A 186 34.48 6.57 6.08
N LYS A 187 34.48 7.91 6.05
CA LYS A 187 35.56 8.70 5.44
C LYS A 187 36.86 8.63 6.24
N HIS A 188 36.78 8.65 7.58
CA HIS A 188 37.94 8.49 8.46
C HIS A 188 38.53 7.07 8.33
N ALA A 189 37.70 6.03 8.40
CA ALA A 189 38.11 4.64 8.22
C ALA A 189 38.81 4.42 6.86
N ARG A 190 38.27 4.96 5.76
CA ARG A 190 38.92 4.90 4.44
C ARG A 190 40.26 5.64 4.40
N LYS A 191 40.39 6.78 5.10
CA LYS A 191 41.64 7.54 5.17
C LYS A 191 42.69 6.79 6.00
N GLU A 192 42.28 6.15 7.09
CA GLU A 192 43.14 5.36 7.95
C GLU A 192 43.61 4.09 7.25
N GLU A 193 42.73 3.38 6.55
CA GLU A 193 43.05 2.20 5.76
C GLU A 193 44.06 2.54 4.66
N LYS A 194 43.90 3.67 3.95
CA LYS A 194 44.91 4.20 3.01
C LYS A 194 46.25 4.52 3.68
N ARG A 195 46.25 5.08 4.90
CA ARG A 195 47.50 5.34 5.67
C ARG A 195 48.18 4.04 6.07
N ARG A 196 47.41 3.03 6.49
CA ARG A 196 47.92 1.69 6.83
C ARG A 196 48.55 1.03 5.60
N LEU A 197 47.90 1.11 4.43
CA LEU A 197 48.43 0.56 3.18
C LEU A 197 49.75 1.23 2.77
N LYS A 198 49.85 2.56 2.92
CA LYS A 198 51.12 3.29 2.70
C LYS A 198 52.23 2.85 3.64
N ARG A 199 51.94 2.67 4.94
CA ARG A 199 52.92 2.17 5.90
C ARG A 199 53.38 0.75 5.56
N LYS A 200 52.49 -0.10 5.04
CA LYS A 200 52.86 -1.44 4.57
C LYS A 200 53.86 -1.42 3.40
N HIS A 201 53.70 -0.48 2.47
CA HIS A 201 54.62 -0.33 1.33
C HIS A 201 56.02 0.15 1.73
N VAL A 202 56.20 0.72 2.93
CA VAL A 202 57.52 1.19 3.40
C VAL A 202 58.34 0.07 4.02
N TYR A 203 57.72 -0.98 4.58
CA TYR A 203 58.48 -2.10 5.17
C TYR A 203 58.87 -3.18 4.16
N ASP A 204 58.17 -3.27 3.01
CA ASP A 204 58.40 -4.30 1.98
C ASP A 204 59.47 -3.89 0.95
N SER A 205 59.90 -2.62 0.95
CA SER A 205 61.00 -2.12 0.10
C SER A 205 62.31 -2.02 0.88
N GLY A 206 62.61 -3.04 1.68
CA GLY A 206 63.94 -3.28 2.25
C GLY A 206 64.77 -4.12 1.27
N SER A 207 65.18 -3.53 0.15
CA SER A 207 66.27 -4.05 -0.68
C SER A 207 67.05 -2.86 -1.23
N GLU A 208 68.20 -2.66 -0.57
CA GLU A 208 69.43 -1.96 -0.94
C GLU A 208 69.41 -1.09 -2.21
N ALA A 209 69.48 0.24 -2.03
CA ALA A 209 70.17 1.13 -2.97
C ALA A 209 70.45 2.50 -2.32
N SER A 210 71.74 2.73 -2.06
CA SER A 210 72.49 3.99 -2.07
C SER A 210 71.91 5.23 -1.40
N ALA A 211 72.61 5.68 -0.37
CA ALA A 211 72.66 7.07 0.05
C ALA A 211 73.12 7.96 -1.11
N ASP A 212 72.44 9.10 -1.29
CA ASP A 212 73.04 10.28 -1.90
C ASP A 212 72.36 11.53 -1.33
N GLU A 213 73.18 12.52 -1.07
CA GLU A 213 72.94 13.71 -0.26
C GLU A 213 72.08 14.75 -1.00
N ASN A 214 71.12 15.36 -0.30
CA ASN A 214 70.70 16.72 -0.64
C ASN A 214 69.96 17.39 0.53
N GLU A 215 70.74 18.00 1.43
CA GLU A 215 70.26 19.07 2.30
C GLU A 215 70.29 20.40 1.54
N GLU A 216 69.26 21.23 1.80
CA GLU A 216 69.16 22.69 1.65
C GLU A 216 67.97 23.17 0.82
N ARG A 217 66.86 23.53 1.50
CA ARG A 217 66.23 24.85 1.25
C ARG A 217 65.27 25.33 2.35
N ALA A 218 65.82 26.22 3.17
CA ALA A 218 65.23 27.45 3.71
C ALA A 218 63.92 27.39 4.51
N ASP A 219 64.10 27.46 5.82
CA ASP A 219 63.21 28.08 6.81
C ASP A 219 63.14 29.60 6.57
N TYR A 220 61.92 30.15 6.42
CA TYR A 220 61.65 31.56 6.76
C TYR A 220 60.27 31.70 7.41
N ARG A 221 60.34 32.04 8.69
CA ARG A 221 59.29 32.50 9.61
C ARG A 221 58.43 33.62 9.02
N HIS A 222 57.12 33.58 9.31
CA HIS A 222 56.49 34.71 10.00
C HIS A 222 55.19 34.28 10.72
N LYS A 223 55.17 34.56 12.02
CA LYS A 223 53.97 34.69 12.85
C LYS A 223 53.13 35.83 12.31
N ASP A 224 51.80 35.73 12.44
CA ASP A 224 51.04 36.73 13.19
C ASP A 224 49.66 36.22 13.63
N ASP A 225 49.33 36.66 14.83
CA ASP A 225 48.28 36.20 15.72
C ASP A 225 47.05 37.13 15.65
N LEU A 226 45.87 36.55 15.90
CA LEU A 226 44.65 37.14 16.48
C LEU A 226 44.17 38.56 16.08
N SER A 227 42.96 38.63 15.52
CA SER A 227 41.98 39.65 15.94
C SER A 227 40.51 39.21 15.81
N LYS A 228 39.89 39.02 16.99
CA LYS A 228 38.49 39.32 17.39
C LYS A 228 37.42 39.42 16.30
N ARG A 229 36.44 38.51 16.33
CA ARG A 229 35.07 38.75 15.83
C ARG A 229 34.09 38.77 17.00
N GLN A 230 33.58 39.96 17.33
CA GLN A 230 32.42 40.17 18.18
C GLN A 230 31.29 40.81 17.35
N ARG A 231 30.09 40.21 17.49
CA ARG A 231 28.73 40.77 17.49
C ARG A 231 28.27 41.74 16.39
N GLY A 232 27.05 41.45 15.89
CA GLY A 232 26.00 42.47 15.82
C GLY A 232 25.18 42.54 14.53
N HIS A 233 23.96 41.99 14.58
CA HIS A 233 22.70 42.49 14.01
C HIS A 233 22.66 43.40 12.76
N GLY A 234 21.76 43.05 11.82
CA GLY A 234 20.77 44.04 11.34
C GLY A 234 20.46 44.11 9.84
N ARG A 235 19.37 43.43 9.45
CA ARG A 235 18.25 43.89 8.59
C ARG A 235 18.46 44.28 7.11
N ASP A 236 17.63 43.60 6.30
CA ASP A 236 16.71 44.13 5.27
C ASP A 236 17.23 44.97 4.10
N ARG A 237 17.10 44.43 2.88
CA ARG A 237 16.02 44.78 1.92
C ARG A 237 16.30 44.20 0.53
N GLU A 238 15.35 43.40 0.06
CA GLU A 238 14.68 43.52 -1.24
C GLU A 238 15.34 44.43 -2.30
N ARG A 239 15.72 43.85 -3.45
CA ARG A 239 15.17 44.25 -4.76
C ARG A 239 15.72 43.35 -5.87
N GLY A 240 14.81 42.74 -6.61
CA GLY A 240 15.14 41.96 -7.79
C GLY A 240 15.59 42.82 -8.96
N ARG A 241 16.16 42.17 -9.97
CA ARG A 241 15.88 42.47 -11.37
C ARG A 241 16.48 41.40 -12.27
N SER A 242 15.61 40.90 -13.13
CA SER A 242 15.88 40.22 -14.38
C SER A 242 17.02 40.85 -15.20
N HIS A 243 17.91 40.03 -15.75
CA HIS A 243 18.30 40.14 -17.16
C HIS A 243 19.01 38.88 -17.67
N SER A 244 18.37 38.23 -18.63
CA SER A 244 18.96 37.37 -19.65
C SER A 244 19.98 38.11 -20.50
N ARG A 245 21.08 37.48 -20.93
CA ARG A 245 21.53 37.36 -22.35
C ARG A 245 23.05 37.16 -22.51
N SER A 246 23.36 36.21 -23.40
CA SER A 246 24.50 36.13 -24.36
C SER A 246 25.94 36.22 -23.84
N LYS A 247 26.72 35.13 -23.96
CA LYS A 247 27.58 34.78 -25.12
C LYS A 247 28.72 35.77 -25.38
N SER A 248 29.95 35.35 -25.04
CA SER A 248 31.03 35.22 -26.03
C SER A 248 32.13 34.26 -25.55
N PRO A 249 32.74 33.49 -26.47
CA PRO A 249 33.75 32.47 -26.17
C PRO A 249 35.15 33.09 -26.21
N ARG A 250 36.08 32.60 -25.37
CA ARG A 250 37.51 32.87 -25.57
C ARG A 250 38.29 31.57 -25.74
N SER A 251 38.71 31.44 -26.98
CA SER A 251 39.66 30.53 -27.61
C SER A 251 40.98 30.36 -26.85
N THR A 252 41.52 29.14 -27.00
CA THR A 252 42.95 28.76 -27.10
C THR A 252 43.90 28.99 -25.93
N SER A 253 44.25 27.89 -25.26
CA SER A 253 45.66 27.50 -25.17
C SER A 253 45.78 25.98 -25.17
N GLU A 254 46.32 25.49 -26.27
CA GLU A 254 46.70 24.11 -26.50
C GLU A 254 48.13 23.90 -25.99
N SER A 255 48.42 22.65 -25.66
CA SER A 255 49.77 22.09 -25.48
C SER A 255 50.35 22.03 -24.05
N ARG A 256 50.07 20.91 -23.38
CA ARG A 256 51.12 20.13 -22.72
C ARG A 256 50.74 18.65 -22.70
N ARG A 257 51.07 17.95 -23.79
CA ARG A 257 51.04 16.49 -23.87
C ARG A 257 52.08 15.94 -22.90
N LYS A 258 51.65 15.19 -21.88
CA LYS A 258 52.55 14.35 -21.08
C LYS A 258 52.78 13.04 -21.84
N LEU A 259 54.06 12.74 -22.08
CA LEU A 259 54.54 11.46 -22.60
C LEU A 259 54.09 10.34 -21.65
N LEU A 260 53.54 9.26 -22.20
CA LEU A 260 53.26 8.02 -21.49
C LEU A 260 54.53 7.16 -21.58
N ASP A 261 54.98 6.66 -20.44
CA ASP A 261 56.08 5.70 -20.30
C ASP A 261 55.89 4.47 -21.23
N PRO A 262 56.93 4.04 -21.99
CA PRO A 262 56.86 2.85 -22.84
C PRO A 262 57.06 1.54 -22.07
N ASP A 263 57.49 1.58 -20.81
CA ASP A 263 57.71 0.38 -20.01
C ASP A 263 56.43 -0.04 -19.31
N GLY A 264 55.66 -0.88 -20.02
CA GLY A 264 54.36 -1.44 -19.65
C GLY A 264 54.35 -2.24 -18.34
N LYS A 265 54.56 -1.56 -17.21
CA LYS A 265 54.55 -2.16 -15.87
C LYS A 265 53.16 -2.17 -15.24
N TYR A 266 52.20 -1.42 -15.78
CA TYR A 266 50.82 -1.41 -15.29
C TYR A 266 49.81 -1.32 -16.44
N GLY A 267 49.30 -2.48 -16.88
CA GLY A 267 48.02 -2.55 -17.59
C GLY A 267 47.99 -3.49 -18.79
N LEU A 268 47.63 -4.76 -18.52
CA LEU A 268 46.68 -5.64 -19.24
C LEU A 268 46.43 -5.57 -20.77
N ILE A 269 47.20 -4.86 -21.60
CA ILE A 269 46.85 -4.62 -23.01
C ILE A 269 47.73 -5.44 -23.98
N SER A 270 48.86 -5.97 -23.53
CA SER A 270 49.84 -6.65 -24.40
C SER A 270 49.84 -8.19 -24.31
N LYS A 271 48.74 -8.82 -23.88
CA LYS A 271 48.59 -10.29 -23.98
C LYS A 271 47.85 -10.62 -25.28
N ALA A 272 48.49 -11.37 -26.17
CA ALA A 272 47.90 -11.81 -27.43
C ALA A 272 46.54 -12.47 -27.17
N GLY A 273 45.45 -11.84 -27.62
CA GLY A 273 44.07 -12.23 -27.34
C GLY A 273 43.22 -11.21 -26.56
N ALA A 274 43.79 -10.07 -26.15
CA ALA A 274 43.02 -9.00 -25.52
C ALA A 274 42.13 -8.25 -26.55
N VAL A 275 40.81 -8.46 -26.48
CA VAL A 275 39.82 -7.73 -27.30
C VAL A 275 39.37 -6.49 -26.54
N ALA A 276 39.68 -5.30 -27.07
CA ALA A 276 39.13 -4.06 -26.54
C ALA A 276 37.62 -3.99 -26.86
N SER A 277 36.77 -4.02 -25.83
CA SER A 277 35.34 -3.82 -25.99
C SER A 277 35.08 -2.38 -26.44
N ARG A 278 34.71 -2.18 -27.71
CA ARG A 278 34.41 -0.88 -28.32
C ARG A 278 33.21 -0.14 -27.69
N ASP A 279 32.44 -0.83 -26.86
CA ASP A 279 31.14 -0.39 -26.34
C ASP A 279 31.21 0.28 -24.95
N ILE A 280 32.41 0.52 -24.42
CA ILE A 280 32.60 1.15 -23.11
C ILE A 280 33.16 2.55 -23.30
N ASP A 281 32.34 3.55 -22.98
CA ASP A 281 32.76 4.95 -22.94
C ASP A 281 33.67 5.18 -21.72
N THR A 282 34.98 5.20 -21.96
CA THR A 282 36.01 5.43 -20.93
C THR A 282 36.18 6.89 -20.55
N SER A 283 35.47 7.82 -21.23
CA SER A 283 35.61 9.26 -21.01
C SER A 283 34.80 9.76 -19.81
N SER A 284 33.79 9.02 -19.37
CA SER A 284 32.94 9.39 -18.24
C SER A 284 33.29 8.56 -17.01
N LEU A 285 33.62 9.23 -15.89
CA LEU A 285 33.82 8.59 -14.57
C LEU A 285 32.49 8.09 -13.93
N GLY A 286 31.45 7.88 -14.76
CA GLY A 286 30.10 7.52 -14.35
C GLY A 286 29.65 6.18 -14.97
N PRO A 287 28.45 5.69 -14.62
CA PRO A 287 27.89 4.51 -15.25
C PRO A 287 27.75 4.72 -16.76
N ASN A 288 28.16 3.73 -17.57
CA ASN A 288 28.16 3.80 -19.03
C ASN A 288 26.78 4.25 -19.56
N ALA A 289 26.79 5.29 -20.41
CA ALA A 289 25.62 5.99 -20.92
C ALA A 289 24.58 5.04 -21.58
N LYS A 290 25.04 4.02 -22.30
CA LYS A 290 24.20 3.00 -22.96
C LYS A 290 23.34 2.23 -21.94
N TYR A 291 23.91 1.92 -20.78
CA TYR A 291 23.18 1.23 -19.71
C TYR A 291 22.24 2.16 -18.95
N LEU A 292 22.58 3.45 -18.82
CA LEU A 292 21.68 4.44 -18.25
C LEU A 292 20.46 4.69 -19.13
N GLU A 293 20.63 4.72 -20.45
CA GLU A 293 19.52 4.82 -21.40
C GLU A 293 18.62 3.59 -21.37
N LYS A 294 19.21 2.39 -21.36
CA LYS A 294 18.46 1.14 -21.21
C LYS A 294 17.67 1.10 -19.89
N ALA A 295 18.26 1.57 -18.79
CA ALA A 295 17.58 1.68 -17.51
C ALA A 295 16.43 2.71 -17.54
N ARG A 296 16.62 3.85 -18.22
CA ARG A 296 15.57 4.87 -18.41
C ARG A 296 14.41 4.34 -19.28
N GLN A 297 14.71 3.57 -20.32
CA GLN A 297 13.71 2.93 -21.18
C GLN A 297 12.93 1.86 -20.41
N ALA A 298 13.59 1.01 -19.63
CA ALA A 298 12.91 0.05 -18.76
C ALA A 298 11.98 0.74 -17.75
N LYS A 299 12.43 1.84 -17.15
CA LYS A 299 11.63 2.69 -16.25
C LYS A 299 10.40 3.27 -16.95
N ARG A 300 10.54 3.73 -18.20
CA ARG A 300 9.42 4.24 -19.01
C ARG A 300 8.40 3.15 -19.31
N LEU A 301 8.85 1.97 -19.72
CA LEU A 301 7.97 0.83 -20.01
C LEU A 301 7.23 0.36 -18.75
N GLU A 302 7.91 0.28 -17.61
CA GLU A 302 7.29 -0.04 -16.31
C GLU A 302 6.24 1.01 -15.93
N GLU A 303 6.53 2.30 -16.14
CA GLU A 303 5.61 3.39 -15.84
C GLU A 303 4.41 3.41 -16.79
N GLU A 304 4.60 3.07 -18.07
CA GLU A 304 3.54 2.86 -19.05
C GLU A 304 2.68 1.64 -18.72
N GLU A 305 3.28 0.53 -18.30
CA GLU A 305 2.55 -0.65 -17.85
C GLU A 305 1.76 -0.36 -16.58
N ARG A 306 2.36 0.37 -15.63
CA ARG A 306 1.68 0.87 -14.42
C ARG A 306 0.54 1.81 -14.80
N ARG A 307 0.74 2.68 -15.79
CA ARG A 307 -0.26 3.61 -16.30
C ARG A 307 -1.34 2.90 -17.11
N ARG A 308 -1.08 1.76 -17.76
CA ARG A 308 -2.06 0.88 -18.40
C ARG A 308 -2.88 0.11 -17.36
N LYS A 309 -2.22 -0.39 -16.30
CA LYS A 309 -2.85 -1.05 -15.15
C LYS A 309 -3.75 -0.10 -14.36
N LEU A 310 -3.30 1.13 -14.13
CA LEU A 310 -4.07 2.20 -13.46
C LEU A 310 -5.03 2.93 -14.42
N GLY A 311 -4.79 2.88 -15.73
CA GLY A 311 -5.57 3.57 -16.77
C GLY A 311 -6.96 2.99 -16.98
N LYS A 312 -7.20 1.76 -16.52
CA LYS A 312 -8.54 1.15 -16.48
C LYS A 312 -9.46 1.74 -15.40
N SER A 313 -8.95 2.59 -14.51
CA SER A 313 -9.75 3.18 -13.43
C SER A 313 -9.81 4.71 -13.43
N SER A 314 -9.25 5.42 -14.43
CA SER A 314 -9.04 6.87 -14.31
C SER A 314 -9.29 7.73 -15.55
N ARG A 315 -9.83 7.21 -16.65
CA ARG A 315 -10.25 8.07 -17.78
C ARG A 315 -11.62 7.69 -18.29
N GLY A 316 -12.62 8.42 -17.80
CA GLY A 316 -13.91 8.58 -18.46
C GLY A 316 -13.77 9.51 -19.67
N ASP A 317 -13.10 9.02 -20.71
CA ASP A 317 -13.36 9.47 -22.07
C ASP A 317 -14.28 8.40 -22.66
N HIS A 318 -15.59 8.65 -22.63
CA HIS A 318 -16.58 7.80 -23.28
C HIS A 318 -16.34 7.89 -24.80
N CYS A 319 -15.55 6.97 -25.34
CA CYS A 319 -15.75 6.56 -26.71
C CYS A 319 -16.97 5.64 -26.66
N GLU A 320 -18.12 6.15 -27.10
CA GLU A 320 -19.32 5.33 -27.29
C GLU A 320 -18.93 4.21 -28.27
N LEU A 321 -18.66 3.00 -27.75
CA LEU A 321 -18.49 1.83 -28.60
C LEU A 321 -19.79 1.64 -29.39
N THR A 322 -19.67 1.34 -30.66
CA THR A 322 -20.83 1.01 -31.50
C THR A 322 -21.52 -0.23 -30.94
N ASP A 323 -22.83 -0.39 -31.18
CA ASP A 323 -23.59 -1.49 -30.58
C ASP A 323 -23.11 -2.87 -31.06
N GLU A 324 -22.47 -2.93 -32.22
CA GLU A 324 -21.81 -4.13 -32.73
C GLU A 324 -20.56 -4.49 -31.92
N GLU A 325 -19.73 -3.51 -31.58
CA GLU A 325 -18.54 -3.71 -30.75
C GLU A 325 -18.92 -4.13 -29.32
N LYS A 326 -20.02 -3.58 -28.78
CA LYS A 326 -20.56 -4.02 -27.48
C LYS A 326 -21.00 -5.49 -27.51
N ARG A 327 -21.65 -5.93 -28.59
CA ARG A 327 -22.07 -7.32 -28.76
C ARG A 327 -20.88 -8.26 -28.90
N GLN A 328 -19.87 -7.88 -29.67
CA GLN A 328 -18.63 -8.66 -29.81
C GLN A 328 -17.89 -8.76 -28.47
N MET A 329 -17.80 -7.67 -27.72
CA MET A 329 -17.19 -7.67 -26.39
C MET A 329 -17.98 -8.55 -25.41
N ALA A 330 -19.31 -8.48 -25.42
CA ALA A 330 -20.15 -9.36 -24.61
C ALA A 330 -19.96 -10.83 -24.97
N GLN A 331 -19.88 -11.16 -26.26
CA GLN A 331 -19.59 -12.53 -26.73
C GLN A 331 -18.21 -13.00 -26.26
N GLN A 332 -17.18 -12.15 -26.36
CA GLN A 332 -15.84 -12.48 -25.85
C GLN A 332 -15.85 -12.70 -24.33
N MET A 333 -16.56 -11.86 -23.57
CA MET A 333 -16.71 -12.07 -22.12
C MET A 333 -17.39 -13.38 -21.77
N VAL A 334 -18.38 -13.81 -22.56
CA VAL A 334 -19.06 -15.10 -22.38
C VAL A 334 -18.14 -16.27 -22.70
N GLU A 335 -17.37 -16.19 -23.79
CA GLU A 335 -16.41 -17.24 -24.16
C GLU A 335 -15.26 -17.35 -23.13
N ASP A 336 -14.73 -16.22 -22.65
CA ASP A 336 -13.72 -16.20 -21.58
C ASP A 336 -14.27 -16.79 -20.27
N ALA A 337 -15.53 -16.50 -19.95
CA ALA A 337 -16.20 -17.08 -18.78
C ALA A 337 -16.33 -18.60 -18.92
N LYS A 338 -16.77 -19.11 -20.09
CA LYS A 338 -16.82 -20.55 -20.36
C LYS A 338 -15.45 -21.21 -20.24
N GLN A 339 -14.40 -20.61 -20.81
CA GLN A 339 -13.04 -21.14 -20.70
C GLN A 339 -12.56 -21.19 -19.23
N ARG A 340 -12.92 -20.18 -18.44
CA ARG A 340 -12.61 -20.16 -17.00
C ARG A 340 -13.37 -21.24 -16.24
N ASP A 341 -14.65 -21.43 -16.53
CA ASP A 341 -15.48 -22.46 -15.90
C ASP A 341 -15.03 -23.87 -16.28
N GLU A 342 -14.68 -24.10 -17.55
CA GLU A 342 -14.06 -25.35 -18.00
C GLU A 342 -12.72 -25.61 -17.32
N TYR A 343 -11.89 -24.58 -17.13
CA TYR A 343 -10.63 -24.72 -16.40
C TYR A 343 -10.87 -25.08 -14.92
N ILE A 344 -11.86 -24.46 -14.28
CA ILE A 344 -12.25 -24.78 -12.90
C ILE A 344 -12.76 -26.23 -12.83
N ALA A 345 -13.60 -26.65 -13.77
CA ALA A 345 -14.12 -28.00 -13.85
C ALA A 345 -12.99 -29.03 -14.05
N LYS A 346 -12.09 -28.81 -15.01
CA LYS A 346 -10.91 -29.67 -15.25
C LYS A 346 -10.01 -29.77 -14.01
N ARG A 347 -9.84 -28.66 -13.28
CA ARG A 347 -9.07 -28.67 -12.03
C ARG A 347 -9.79 -29.44 -10.92
N ALA A 348 -11.11 -29.34 -10.85
CA ALA A 348 -11.91 -30.08 -9.88
C ALA A 348 -11.89 -31.59 -10.17
N THR A 349 -11.98 -32.01 -11.43
CA THR A 349 -11.88 -33.44 -11.81
C THR A 349 -10.50 -34.00 -11.50
N LEU A 350 -9.43 -33.28 -11.83
CA LEU A 350 -8.06 -33.70 -11.48
C LEU A 350 -7.87 -33.88 -9.97
N LYS A 351 -8.45 -32.97 -9.16
CA LYS A 351 -8.40 -33.08 -7.70
C LYS A 351 -9.20 -34.28 -7.19
N LYS A 352 -10.33 -34.59 -7.82
CA LYS A 352 -11.14 -35.77 -7.50
C LYS A 352 -10.37 -37.06 -7.82
N ASP A 353 -9.80 -37.16 -9.01
CA ASP A 353 -8.99 -38.33 -9.40
C ASP A 353 -7.77 -38.53 -8.48
N GLU A 354 -7.17 -37.44 -7.98
CA GLU A 354 -6.08 -37.49 -7.00
C GLU A 354 -6.54 -38.01 -5.63
N LEU A 355 -7.74 -37.62 -5.19
CA LEU A 355 -8.35 -38.13 -3.95
C LEU A 355 -8.72 -39.61 -4.09
N ASP A 356 -9.36 -40.00 -5.19
CA ASP A 356 -9.75 -41.39 -5.45
C ASP A 356 -8.50 -42.30 -5.50
N LYS A 357 -7.39 -41.83 -6.09
CA LYS A 357 -6.10 -42.54 -6.04
C LYS A 357 -5.55 -42.68 -4.63
N ARG A 358 -5.59 -41.62 -3.82
CA ARG A 358 -5.16 -41.67 -2.40
C ARG A 358 -6.02 -42.63 -1.59
N GLU A 359 -7.33 -42.66 -1.82
CA GLU A 359 -8.25 -43.57 -1.15
C GLU A 359 -8.00 -45.03 -1.57
N HIS A 360 -7.74 -45.28 -2.85
CA HIS A 360 -7.33 -46.59 -3.34
C HIS A 360 -5.98 -47.03 -2.77
N GLU A 361 -5.00 -46.14 -2.68
CA GLU A 361 -3.70 -46.41 -2.05
C GLU A 361 -3.83 -46.69 -0.55
N ALA A 362 -4.65 -45.91 0.16
CA ALA A 362 -4.93 -46.12 1.59
C ALA A 362 -5.65 -47.46 1.83
N SER A 363 -6.61 -47.80 0.96
CA SER A 363 -7.34 -49.07 1.02
C SER A 363 -6.44 -50.27 0.70
N ARG A 364 -5.49 -50.13 -0.24
CA ARG A 364 -4.49 -51.16 -0.56
C ARG A 364 -3.41 -51.30 0.51
N SER A 365 -3.03 -50.20 1.15
CA SER A 365 -1.98 -50.17 2.18
C SER A 365 -2.44 -50.71 3.53
N ASN A 366 -3.74 -50.82 3.79
CA ASN A 366 -4.28 -51.23 5.09
C ASN A 366 -5.19 -52.48 5.01
N PRO A 367 -4.64 -53.67 4.71
CA PRO A 367 -5.42 -54.92 4.69
C PRO A 367 -5.87 -55.40 6.09
N GLU A 368 -5.30 -54.85 7.17
CA GLU A 368 -5.61 -55.22 8.55
C GLU A 368 -6.90 -54.58 9.09
N PHE A 369 -7.32 -53.42 8.56
CA PHE A 369 -8.55 -52.76 9.01
C PHE A 369 -9.81 -53.61 8.72
N LEU A 370 -9.86 -54.24 7.54
CA LEU A 370 -10.95 -55.15 7.18
C LEU A 370 -10.93 -56.45 8.00
N ARG A 371 -9.75 -56.93 8.41
CA ARG A 371 -9.62 -58.11 9.30
C ARG A 371 -10.14 -57.81 10.71
N HIS A 372 -9.88 -56.62 11.23
CA HIS A 372 -10.30 -56.23 12.58
C HIS A 372 -11.82 -56.05 12.71
N ILE A 373 -12.49 -55.57 11.66
CA ILE A 373 -13.96 -55.45 11.62
C ILE A 373 -14.64 -56.82 11.51
N TRP A 374 -14.02 -57.78 10.79
CA TRP A 374 -14.60 -59.12 10.66
C TRP A 374 -14.40 -59.99 11.91
N MET A 375 -13.30 -59.79 12.65
CA MET A 375 -13.07 -60.52 13.91
C MET A 375 -13.94 -60.05 15.07
N THR A 376 -14.43 -58.81 15.08
CA THR A 376 -15.27 -58.26 16.16
C THR A 376 -16.75 -58.65 16.07
N LYS A 377 -17.19 -59.31 14.98
CA LYS A 377 -18.57 -59.85 14.84
C LYS A 377 -18.70 -61.33 15.19
N ALA A 378 -17.61 -62.01 15.53
CA ALA A 378 -17.58 -63.46 15.76
C ALA A 378 -17.47 -63.89 17.24
N THR A 379 -17.65 -62.95 18.16
CA THR A 379 -17.83 -63.17 19.61
C THR A 379 -19.10 -62.46 20.04
#